data_AF-A0A528BCR0-F1
#
_entry.id   AF-A0A528BCR0-F1
#
_cell.length_a   1.000
_cell.length_b   1.000
_cell.length_c   1.000
_cell.angle_alpha   90.00
_cell.angle_beta   90.00
_cell.angle_gamma   90.00
#
_symmetry.space_group_name_H-M   'P 1'
#
loop_
_entity.id
_entity.type
_entity.pdbx_description
1 polymer ?
#
loop_
_entity_poly.entity_id
_entity_poly.type
_entity_poly.pdbx_seq_one_letter_code
_entity_poly.pdbx_strand_id
1 'polypeptide(L)'
;MVDEEARAALAAIPGLAGYEGPLERLGGLTNLVFRAGDVCLRIPGKGTEEYINRANEAVAAREAAKAGVSPELLHVNGETGVMVTRFVVGAETMSPEKFKTRPGSPARAGKAFRRLHTSGAVFPFRFELFAMIDDYLKVLSTKDVALPAGYHDVVRGAETVRSALAAHPMPLVACHCDPLCDNFLDAGDRMW
;
A
#
# COMPACT_ATOMS: atom_id res chain seq x y z
N MET A 1 20.55 0.52 -14.85
CA MET A 1 19.30 -0.10 -15.38
C MET A 1 18.49 -0.65 -14.20
N VAL A 2 17.16 -0.70 -14.28
CA VAL A 2 16.26 -1.04 -13.15
C VAL A 2 16.65 -2.34 -12.39
N ASP A 3 17.20 -3.32 -13.10
CA ASP A 3 17.73 -4.55 -12.52
C ASP A 3 18.99 -4.36 -11.66
N GLU A 4 19.85 -3.39 -11.97
CA GLU A 4 21.03 -3.05 -11.16
C GLU A 4 20.61 -2.48 -9.80
N GLU A 5 19.55 -1.66 -9.78
CA GLU A 5 18.98 -1.11 -8.56
C GLU A 5 18.39 -2.23 -7.68
N ALA A 6 17.68 -3.18 -8.29
CA ALA A 6 17.20 -4.38 -7.61
C ALA A 6 18.34 -5.24 -7.05
N ARG A 7 19.40 -5.48 -7.83
CA ARG A 7 20.57 -6.25 -7.36
C ARG A 7 21.31 -5.55 -6.24
N ALA A 8 21.48 -4.23 -6.32
CA ALA A 8 22.09 -3.45 -5.25
C ALA A 8 21.27 -3.51 -3.94
N ALA A 9 19.94 -3.46 -4.05
CA ALA A 9 19.06 -3.61 -2.88
C ALA A 9 19.14 -5.03 -2.27
N LEU A 10 19.21 -6.09 -3.09
CA LEU A 10 19.44 -7.46 -2.58
C LEU A 10 20.81 -7.61 -1.91
N ALA A 11 21.86 -7.02 -2.50
CA ALA A 11 23.22 -7.02 -1.95
C ALA A 11 23.30 -6.43 -0.53
N ALA A 12 22.45 -5.46 -0.22
CA ALA A 12 22.39 -4.83 1.10
C ALA A 12 21.66 -5.68 2.16
N ILE A 13 21.04 -6.80 1.79
CA ILE A 13 20.24 -7.65 2.69
C ILE A 13 21.04 -8.92 2.99
N PRO A 14 21.47 -9.16 4.26
CA PRO A 14 22.40 -10.25 4.60
C PRO A 14 21.99 -11.66 4.12
N GLY A 15 20.70 -11.95 4.03
CA GLY A 15 20.19 -13.24 3.55
C GLY A 15 20.00 -13.35 2.02
N LEU A 16 20.16 -12.25 1.29
CA LEU A 16 19.92 -12.16 -0.16
C LEU A 16 21.13 -11.61 -0.94
N ALA A 17 22.22 -11.28 -0.25
CA ALA A 17 23.34 -10.57 -0.85
C ALA A 17 24.04 -11.33 -2.00
N GLY A 18 24.00 -12.66 -1.97
CA GLY A 18 24.54 -13.54 -3.00
C GLY A 18 23.51 -14.05 -4.01
N TYR A 19 22.31 -13.46 -4.09
CA TYR A 19 21.29 -13.90 -5.04
C TYR A 19 21.67 -13.54 -6.49
N GLU A 20 22.07 -14.55 -7.26
CA GLU A 20 22.45 -14.40 -8.68
C GLU A 20 21.35 -14.87 -9.65
N GLY A 21 20.23 -15.39 -9.12
CA GLY A 21 19.12 -15.90 -9.92
C GLY A 21 18.37 -14.83 -10.73
N PRO A 22 17.33 -15.27 -11.47
CA PRO A 22 16.52 -14.38 -12.28
C PRO A 22 15.71 -13.40 -11.41
N LEU A 23 15.64 -12.14 -11.86
CA LEU A 23 14.75 -11.14 -11.29
C LEU A 23 13.58 -10.93 -12.24
N GLU A 24 12.38 -11.25 -11.77
CA GLU A 24 11.15 -11.04 -12.54
C GLU A 24 10.49 -9.74 -12.04
N ARG A 25 10.38 -8.74 -12.91
CA ARG A 25 9.67 -7.51 -12.59
C ARG A 25 8.17 -7.80 -12.51
N LEU A 26 7.59 -7.53 -11.34
CA LEU A 26 6.16 -7.58 -11.10
C LEU A 26 5.53 -6.20 -11.34
N GLY A 27 4.20 -6.14 -11.20
CA GLY A 27 3.45 -4.89 -11.22
C GLY A 27 3.88 -3.90 -10.12
N GLY A 28 3.20 -2.76 -10.07
CA GLY A 28 3.47 -1.69 -9.12
C GLY A 28 3.45 -0.33 -9.82
N LEU A 29 2.56 0.55 -9.35
CA LEU A 29 2.39 1.90 -9.90
C LEU A 29 3.60 2.79 -9.58
N THR A 30 3.89 2.95 -8.29
CA THR A 30 4.99 3.80 -7.81
C THR A 30 6.21 2.99 -7.40
N ASN A 31 6.01 1.83 -6.77
CA ASN A 31 7.09 0.98 -6.28
C ASN A 31 7.62 0.05 -7.39
N LEU A 32 8.91 -0.25 -7.32
CA LEU A 32 9.51 -1.32 -8.13
C LEU A 32 9.43 -2.61 -7.33
N VAL A 33 8.69 -3.61 -7.84
CA VAL A 33 8.53 -4.91 -7.17
C VAL A 33 9.11 -6.01 -8.03
N PHE A 34 9.98 -6.84 -7.46
CA PHE A 34 10.63 -7.94 -8.16
C PHE A 34 10.44 -9.23 -7.40
N ARG A 35 10.24 -10.32 -8.12
CA ARG A 35 10.41 -11.65 -7.57
C ARG A 35 11.88 -12.07 -7.72
N ALA A 36 12.45 -12.57 -6.64
CA ALA A 36 13.77 -13.17 -6.57
C ALA A 36 13.65 -14.55 -5.90
N GLY A 37 13.52 -15.62 -6.69
CA GLY A 37 13.28 -16.96 -6.16
C GLY A 37 11.93 -17.09 -5.46
N ASP A 38 11.95 -17.30 -4.14
CA ASP A 38 10.78 -17.45 -3.27
C ASP A 38 10.44 -16.18 -2.48
N VAL A 39 11.06 -15.04 -2.81
CA VAL A 39 10.79 -13.75 -2.16
C VAL A 39 10.36 -12.67 -3.16
N CYS A 40 9.64 -11.67 -2.65
CA CYS A 40 9.37 -10.40 -3.33
C CYS A 40 10.23 -9.30 -2.72
N LEU A 41 11.05 -8.64 -3.53
CA LEU A 41 11.70 -7.38 -3.20
C LEU A 41 10.81 -6.22 -3.63
N ARG A 42 10.54 -5.28 -2.73
CA ARG A 42 9.89 -3.98 -3.03
C ARG A 42 10.86 -2.86 -2.73
N ILE A 43 11.11 -2.03 -3.74
CA ILE A 43 11.88 -0.80 -3.64
C ILE A 43 10.90 0.37 -3.78
N PRO A 44 10.91 1.35 -2.87
CA PRO A 44 10.06 2.52 -2.99
C PRO A 44 10.29 3.31 -4.28
N GLY A 45 9.22 3.90 -4.80
CA GLY A 45 9.31 4.81 -5.95
C GLY A 45 10.06 6.09 -5.63
N LYS A 46 10.88 6.57 -6.58
CA LYS A 46 11.62 7.83 -6.42
C LYS A 46 10.67 9.02 -6.27
N GLY A 47 10.99 9.97 -5.37
CA GLY A 47 10.21 11.19 -5.16
C GLY A 47 8.98 11.00 -4.29
N THR A 48 8.91 9.90 -3.54
CA THR A 48 7.83 9.63 -2.58
C THR A 48 8.25 9.92 -1.12
N GLU A 49 9.51 10.29 -0.91
CA GLU A 49 10.10 10.58 0.40
C GLU A 49 9.53 11.83 1.06
N GLU A 50 9.00 12.77 0.25
CA GLU A 50 8.43 14.03 0.74
C GLU A 50 7.07 13.84 1.44
N TYR A 51 6.36 12.75 1.17
CA TYR A 51 5.01 12.50 1.68
C TYR A 51 4.77 11.09 2.24
N ILE A 52 5.73 10.16 2.13
CA ILE A 52 5.65 8.84 2.75
C ILE A 52 6.71 8.68 3.83
N ASN A 53 6.25 8.43 5.06
CA ASN A 53 7.13 8.12 6.19
C ASN A 53 7.45 6.62 6.24
N ARG A 54 8.71 6.26 5.94
CA ARG A 54 9.19 4.86 5.89
C ARG A 54 9.22 4.15 7.23
N ALA A 55 9.46 4.87 8.31
CA ALA A 55 9.39 4.29 9.65
C ALA A 55 7.95 3.85 9.97
N ASN A 56 6.96 4.67 9.60
CA ASN A 56 5.55 4.32 9.76
C ASN A 56 5.15 3.14 8.89
N GLU A 57 5.56 3.13 7.62
CA GLU A 57 5.32 2.01 6.68
C GLU A 57 5.92 0.70 7.22
N ALA A 58 7.13 0.76 7.78
CA ALA A 58 7.79 -0.41 8.35
C ALA A 58 7.08 -0.96 9.60
N VAL A 59 6.48 -0.10 10.44
CA VAL A 59 5.65 -0.57 11.57
C VAL A 59 4.36 -1.17 11.05
N ALA A 60 3.67 -0.49 10.12
CA ALA A 60 2.41 -0.98 9.55
C ALA A 60 2.60 -2.33 8.84
N ALA A 61 3.67 -2.51 8.07
CA ALA A 61 3.99 -3.77 7.40
C ALA A 61 4.21 -4.92 8.40
N ARG A 62 4.95 -4.69 9.49
CA ARG A 62 5.16 -5.69 10.56
C ARG A 62 3.85 -6.08 11.22
N GLU A 63 3.03 -5.10 11.59
CA GLU A 63 1.75 -5.34 12.26
C GLU A 63 0.73 -6.01 11.32
N ALA A 64 0.70 -5.65 10.03
CA ALA A 64 -0.14 -6.33 9.03
C ALA A 64 0.29 -7.79 8.79
N ALA A 65 1.60 -8.08 8.81
CA ALA A 65 2.11 -9.44 8.73
C ALA A 65 1.76 -10.25 9.99
N LYS A 66 1.90 -9.65 11.19
CA LYS A 66 1.48 -10.28 12.46
C LYS A 66 -0.03 -10.56 12.51
N ALA A 67 -0.84 -9.63 12.01
CA ALA A 67 -2.28 -9.81 11.84
C ALA A 67 -2.61 -10.92 10.84
N GLY A 68 -1.62 -11.35 10.04
CA GLY A 68 -1.74 -12.38 9.01
C GLY A 68 -2.61 -11.92 7.86
N VAL A 69 -2.56 -10.64 7.51
CA VAL A 69 -3.19 -10.08 6.30
C VAL A 69 -2.15 -9.74 5.23
N SER A 70 -0.91 -9.44 5.59
CA SER A 70 0.21 -9.30 4.64
C SER A 70 0.98 -10.62 4.52
N PRO A 71 1.62 -10.92 3.36
CA PRO A 71 2.59 -12.01 3.28
C PRO A 71 3.69 -11.87 4.35
N GLU A 72 4.35 -12.98 4.67
CA GLU A 72 5.42 -13.00 5.68
C GLU A 72 6.48 -11.93 5.36
N LEU A 73 6.72 -11.03 6.31
CA LEU A 73 7.71 -9.97 6.18
C LEU A 73 9.08 -10.48 6.61
N LEU A 74 9.99 -10.63 5.64
CA LEU A 74 11.33 -11.18 5.85
C LEU A 74 12.37 -10.09 6.15
N HIS A 75 12.18 -8.91 5.54
CA HIS A 75 13.04 -7.75 5.76
C HIS A 75 12.23 -6.47 5.59
N VAL A 76 12.54 -5.46 6.39
CA VAL A 76 12.10 -4.09 6.13
C VAL A 76 13.12 -3.11 6.67
N ASN A 77 13.48 -2.13 5.85
CA ASN A 77 14.34 -1.03 6.23
C ASN A 77 13.49 0.23 6.45
N GLY A 78 13.44 0.73 7.68
CA GLY A 78 12.65 1.92 8.04
C GLY A 78 13.23 3.25 7.58
N GLU A 79 14.47 3.26 7.06
CA GLU A 79 15.13 4.45 6.51
C GLU A 79 14.95 4.50 4.99
N THR A 80 15.26 3.40 4.30
CA THR A 80 15.19 3.35 2.83
C THR A 80 13.82 2.94 2.30
N GLY A 81 12.97 2.33 3.14
CA GLY A 81 11.68 1.75 2.76
C GLY A 81 11.76 0.45 1.96
N VAL A 82 12.97 -0.08 1.71
CA VAL A 82 13.13 -1.38 1.06
C VAL A 82 12.51 -2.48 1.91
N MET A 83 11.70 -3.32 1.26
CA MET A 83 10.96 -4.39 1.92
C MET A 83 11.14 -5.70 1.18
N VAL A 84 11.24 -6.80 1.93
CA VAL A 84 11.19 -8.16 1.37
C VAL A 84 10.11 -8.96 2.06
N THR A 85 9.25 -9.58 1.27
CA THR A 85 8.24 -10.52 1.75
C THR A 85 8.41 -11.89 1.12
N ARG A 86 7.81 -12.92 1.71
CA ARG A 86 7.64 -14.21 1.04
C ARG A 86 6.80 -14.02 -0.23
N PHE A 87 7.23 -14.64 -1.33
CA PHE A 87 6.44 -14.70 -2.56
C PHE A 87 5.27 -15.68 -2.37
N VAL A 88 4.04 -15.25 -2.66
CA VAL A 88 2.85 -16.11 -2.53
C VAL A 88 2.66 -16.91 -3.82
N VAL A 89 3.17 -18.14 -3.83
CA VAL A 89 3.09 -19.03 -5.01
C VAL A 89 1.62 -19.30 -5.37
N GLY A 90 1.29 -19.14 -6.65
CA GLY A 90 -0.05 -19.41 -7.19
C GLY A 90 -1.08 -18.31 -6.87
N ALA A 91 -0.70 -17.23 -6.20
CA ALA A 91 -1.59 -16.10 -6.01
C ALA A 91 -1.69 -15.23 -7.27
N GLU A 92 -2.88 -14.73 -7.52
CA GLU A 92 -3.19 -13.85 -8.63
C GLU A 92 -3.23 -12.40 -8.15
N THR A 93 -2.42 -11.52 -8.74
CA THR A 93 -2.58 -10.07 -8.53
C THR A 93 -3.91 -9.60 -9.10
N MET A 94 -4.72 -8.97 -8.26
CA MET A 94 -6.07 -8.57 -8.63
C MET A 94 -6.10 -7.32 -9.52
N SER A 95 -7.23 -7.16 -10.21
CA SER A 95 -7.53 -6.04 -11.09
C SER A 95 -9.03 -5.77 -11.06
N PRO A 96 -9.51 -4.62 -11.56
CA PRO A 96 -10.96 -4.36 -11.65
C PRO A 96 -11.72 -5.45 -12.42
N GLU A 97 -11.10 -6.04 -13.45
CA GLU A 97 -11.66 -7.16 -14.20
C GLU A 97 -11.71 -8.44 -13.35
N LYS A 98 -10.60 -8.80 -12.69
CA LYS A 98 -10.51 -10.02 -11.87
C LYS A 98 -11.46 -10.02 -10.69
N PHE A 99 -11.74 -8.85 -10.10
CA PHE A 99 -12.79 -8.73 -9.07
C PHE A 99 -14.19 -9.08 -9.58
N LYS A 100 -14.45 -8.93 -10.88
CA LYS A 100 -15.72 -9.32 -11.51
C LYS A 100 -15.72 -10.78 -11.93
N THR A 101 -14.60 -11.28 -12.45
CA THR A 101 -14.54 -12.60 -13.10
C THR A 101 -14.19 -13.74 -12.13
N ARG A 102 -13.51 -13.47 -11.01
CA ARG A 102 -13.13 -14.50 -10.03
C ARG A 102 -14.21 -14.64 -8.95
N PRO A 103 -14.97 -15.76 -8.92
CA PRO A 103 -16.07 -15.92 -7.97
C PRO A 103 -15.61 -15.80 -6.51
N GLY A 104 -16.38 -15.06 -5.71
CA GLY A 104 -16.10 -14.84 -4.30
C GLY A 104 -14.93 -13.90 -3.99
N SER A 105 -14.27 -13.32 -5.00
CA SER A 105 -13.12 -12.43 -4.76
C SER A 105 -13.45 -11.17 -3.92
N PRO A 106 -14.60 -10.47 -4.08
CA PRO A 106 -14.95 -9.36 -3.19
C PRO A 106 -15.15 -9.82 -1.73
N ALA A 107 -15.69 -11.02 -1.52
CA ALA A 107 -15.87 -11.58 -0.20
C ALA A 107 -14.52 -11.94 0.46
N ARG A 108 -13.54 -12.42 -0.32
CA ARG A 108 -12.17 -12.67 0.18
C ARG A 108 -11.47 -11.36 0.58
N ALA A 109 -11.61 -10.28 -0.21
CA ALA A 109 -11.12 -8.95 0.17
C ALA A 109 -11.77 -8.44 1.46
N GLY A 110 -13.11 -8.57 1.58
CA GLY A 110 -13.84 -8.21 2.79
C GLY A 110 -13.37 -8.99 4.04
N LYS A 111 -13.04 -10.28 3.89
CA LYS A 111 -12.44 -11.09 4.96
C LYS A 111 -11.05 -10.61 5.35
N ALA A 112 -10.21 -10.22 4.38
CA ALA A 112 -8.89 -9.64 4.67
C ALA A 112 -9.01 -8.33 5.45
N PHE A 113 -9.89 -7.41 5.03
CA PHE A 113 -10.18 -6.18 5.78
C PHE A 113 -10.70 -6.46 7.18
N ARG A 114 -11.70 -7.34 7.31
CA ARG A 114 -12.25 -7.69 8.63
C ARG A 114 -11.16 -8.21 9.55
N ARG A 115 -10.26 -9.06 9.05
CA ARG A 115 -9.12 -9.57 9.81
C ARG A 115 -8.19 -8.45 10.25
N LEU A 116 -7.83 -7.52 9.36
CA LEU A 116 -7.00 -6.37 9.71
C LEU A 116 -7.68 -5.48 10.77
N HIS A 117 -8.92 -5.06 10.51
CA HIS A 117 -9.66 -4.12 11.35
C HIS A 117 -9.97 -4.67 12.74
N THR A 118 -9.97 -5.99 12.91
CA THR A 118 -10.23 -6.67 14.20
C THR A 118 -8.98 -7.31 14.82
N SER A 119 -7.80 -7.13 14.22
CA SER A 119 -6.56 -7.80 14.65
C SER A 119 -5.96 -7.26 15.94
N GLY A 120 -6.34 -6.05 16.36
CA GLY A 120 -5.66 -5.31 17.42
C GLY A 120 -4.32 -4.70 16.99
N ALA A 121 -3.98 -4.74 15.70
CA ALA A 121 -2.81 -4.05 15.15
C ALA A 121 -2.85 -2.55 15.48
N VAL A 122 -1.69 -1.99 15.82
CA VAL A 122 -1.54 -0.56 16.16
C VAL A 122 -0.59 0.08 15.15
N PHE A 123 -1.12 1.02 14.36
CA PHE A 123 -0.31 1.81 13.44
C PHE A 123 0.07 3.15 14.08
N PRO A 124 1.31 3.64 13.86
CA PRO A 124 1.84 4.80 14.57
C PRO A 124 1.29 6.14 14.04
N PHE A 125 0.53 6.12 12.94
CA PHE A 125 0.02 7.30 12.27
C PHE A 125 -1.50 7.25 12.16
N ARG A 126 -2.12 8.42 12.38
CA ARG A 126 -3.55 8.63 12.21
C ARG A 126 -3.82 9.20 10.81
N PHE A 127 -4.62 8.49 10.03
CA PHE A 127 -5.06 8.97 8.72
C PHE A 127 -6.08 10.12 8.84
N GLU A 128 -5.62 11.35 8.65
CA GLU A 128 -6.43 12.56 8.70
C GLU A 128 -6.89 13.00 7.30
N LEU A 129 -7.95 12.36 6.79
CA LEU A 129 -8.46 12.55 5.41
C LEU A 129 -8.62 14.03 5.04
N PHE A 130 -9.32 14.80 5.85
CA PHE A 130 -9.63 16.19 5.52
C PHE A 130 -8.45 17.12 5.71
N ALA A 131 -7.54 16.85 6.67
CA ALA A 131 -6.30 17.63 6.79
C ALA A 131 -5.43 17.47 5.54
N MET A 132 -5.33 16.25 4.99
CA MET A 132 -4.63 16.02 3.72
C MET A 132 -5.27 16.77 2.55
N ILE A 133 -6.61 16.79 2.46
CA ILE A 133 -7.32 17.59 1.45
C ILE A 133 -6.99 19.08 1.61
N ASP A 134 -7.07 19.61 2.84
CA ASP A 134 -6.79 21.01 3.16
C ASP A 134 -5.34 21.40 2.77
N ASP A 135 -4.37 20.53 3.03
CA ASP A 135 -2.96 20.74 2.66
C ASP A 135 -2.76 20.78 1.14
N TYR A 136 -3.39 19.88 0.38
CA TYR A 136 -3.34 19.90 -1.08
C TYR A 136 -4.00 21.16 -1.66
N LEU A 137 -5.13 21.62 -1.09
CA LEU A 137 -5.78 22.87 -1.48
C LEU A 137 -4.87 24.08 -1.26
N LYS A 138 -4.14 24.11 -0.14
CA LYS A 138 -3.17 25.16 0.16
C LYS A 138 -2.03 25.17 -0.86
N VAL A 139 -1.44 24.01 -1.18
CA VAL A 139 -0.40 23.90 -2.22
C VAL A 139 -0.91 24.35 -3.59
N LEU A 140 -2.16 24.01 -3.93
CA LEU A 140 -2.74 24.40 -5.22
C LEU A 140 -2.95 25.91 -5.33
N SER A 141 -3.31 26.58 -4.22
CA SER A 141 -3.51 28.03 -4.18
C SER A 141 -2.25 28.85 -4.52
N THR A 142 -1.06 28.24 -4.46
CA THR A 142 0.21 28.89 -4.82
C THR A 142 0.63 28.64 -6.27
N LYS A 143 -0.21 27.98 -7.08
CA LYS A 143 0.10 27.60 -8.46
C LYS A 143 -0.83 28.33 -9.43
N ASP A 144 -0.29 28.77 -10.56
CA ASP A 144 -1.08 29.27 -11.68
C ASP A 144 -1.41 28.09 -12.60
N VAL A 145 -2.59 27.50 -12.43
CA VAL A 145 -3.02 26.30 -13.16
C VAL A 145 -4.52 26.34 -13.44
N ALA A 146 -4.92 25.88 -14.62
CA ALA A 146 -6.33 25.71 -14.95
C ALA A 146 -6.92 24.53 -14.18
N LEU A 147 -7.99 24.79 -13.43
CA LEU A 147 -8.73 23.76 -12.69
C LEU A 147 -9.88 23.22 -13.55
N PRO A 148 -10.26 21.94 -13.39
CA PRO A 148 -11.40 21.37 -14.09
C PRO A 148 -12.70 22.13 -13.79
N ALA A 149 -13.63 22.14 -14.75
CA ALA A 149 -14.97 22.71 -14.54
C ALA A 149 -15.66 22.05 -13.33
N GLY A 150 -16.26 22.87 -12.46
CA GLY A 150 -16.94 22.40 -11.24
C GLY A 150 -16.01 22.08 -10.07
N TYR A 151 -14.70 22.28 -10.18
CA TYR A 151 -13.73 21.98 -9.11
C TYR A 151 -14.14 22.56 -7.75
N HIS A 152 -14.42 23.87 -7.69
CA HIS A 152 -14.79 24.53 -6.45
C HIS A 152 -16.15 24.09 -5.90
N ASP A 153 -17.06 23.63 -6.76
CA ASP A 153 -18.37 23.13 -6.35
C ASP A 153 -18.20 21.77 -5.65
N VAL A 154 -17.32 20.91 -6.18
CA VAL A 154 -16.95 19.64 -5.54
C VAL A 154 -16.26 19.87 -4.20
N VAL A 155 -15.32 20.82 -4.12
CA VAL A 155 -14.65 21.17 -2.85
C VAL A 155 -15.66 21.64 -1.81
N ARG A 156 -16.62 22.50 -2.18
CA ARG A 156 -17.69 22.90 -1.24
C ARG A 156 -18.58 21.73 -0.85
N GLY A 157 -18.88 20.82 -1.77
CA GLY A 157 -19.62 19.60 -1.48
C GLY A 157 -18.91 18.67 -0.48
N ALA A 158 -17.57 18.65 -0.47
CA ALA A 158 -16.78 17.85 0.46
C ALA A 158 -16.97 18.28 1.93
N GLU A 159 -17.25 19.56 2.20
CA GLU A 159 -17.52 20.05 3.57
C GLU A 159 -18.82 19.50 4.16
N THR A 160 -19.83 19.25 3.31
CA THR A 160 -21.05 18.53 3.73
C THR A 160 -20.71 17.10 4.15
N VAL A 161 -19.83 16.42 3.40
CA VAL A 161 -19.37 15.07 3.72
C VAL A 161 -18.56 15.06 5.03
N ARG A 162 -17.66 16.05 5.21
CA ARG A 162 -16.89 16.26 6.45
C ARG A 162 -17.80 16.38 7.66
N SER A 163 -18.80 17.24 7.56
CA SER A 163 -19.78 17.49 8.63
C SER A 163 -20.59 16.23 8.97
N ALA A 164 -21.05 15.50 7.95
CA ALA A 164 -21.81 14.27 8.15
C ALA A 164 -20.99 13.17 8.84
N LEU A 165 -19.72 13.00 8.47
CA LEU A 165 -18.82 12.02 9.11
C LEU A 165 -18.45 12.44 10.54
N ALA A 166 -18.29 13.73 10.81
CA ALA A 166 -18.01 14.25 12.14
C ALA A 166 -19.20 14.10 13.11
N ALA A 167 -20.44 14.13 12.60
CA ALA A 167 -21.65 13.97 13.40
C ALA A 167 -21.80 12.56 14.01
N HIS A 168 -21.16 11.56 13.42
CA HIS A 168 -21.22 10.17 13.87
C HIS A 168 -19.81 9.56 13.94
N PRO A 169 -19.06 9.80 15.03
CA PRO A 169 -17.73 9.25 15.21
C PRO A 169 -17.73 7.72 15.07
N MET A 170 -16.86 7.22 14.19
CA MET A 170 -16.66 5.79 13.93
C MET A 170 -15.48 5.26 14.73
N PRO A 171 -15.44 3.96 15.06
CA PRO A 171 -14.29 3.36 15.72
C PRO A 171 -13.03 3.53 14.86
N LEU A 172 -11.92 3.86 15.51
CA LEU A 172 -10.61 3.87 14.89
C LEU A 172 -10.00 2.47 14.96
N VAL A 173 -9.57 1.97 13.80
CA VAL A 173 -8.95 0.66 13.64
C VAL A 173 -7.75 0.79 12.70
N ALA A 174 -6.85 -0.19 12.71
CA ALA A 174 -5.80 -0.30 11.71
C ALA A 174 -6.42 -0.48 10.32
N CYS A 175 -6.10 0.41 9.38
CA CYS A 175 -6.65 0.45 8.03
C CYS A 175 -5.53 0.50 6.98
N HIS A 176 -5.73 -0.15 5.84
CA HIS A 176 -4.77 -0.08 4.71
C HIS A 176 -4.67 1.33 4.10
N CYS A 177 -5.78 2.09 4.11
CA CYS A 177 -5.92 3.45 3.57
C CYS A 177 -5.77 3.62 2.04
N ASP A 178 -5.10 2.71 1.34
CA ASP A 178 -4.99 2.74 -0.14
C ASP A 178 -5.22 1.37 -0.83
N PRO A 179 -6.43 0.76 -0.72
CA PRO A 179 -6.66 -0.60 -1.16
C PRO A 179 -6.93 -0.71 -2.67
N LEU A 180 -5.97 -0.30 -3.49
CA LEU A 180 -5.98 -0.50 -4.94
C LEU A 180 -6.06 -1.99 -5.28
N CYS A 181 -6.61 -2.32 -6.46
CA CYS A 181 -6.81 -3.72 -6.85
C CYS A 181 -5.49 -4.50 -6.92
N ASP A 182 -4.43 -3.86 -7.40
CA ASP A 182 -3.09 -4.44 -7.53
C ASP A 182 -2.41 -4.73 -6.18
N ASN A 183 -2.93 -4.19 -5.08
CA ASN A 183 -2.46 -4.50 -3.72
C ASN A 183 -3.05 -5.80 -3.15
N PHE A 184 -4.04 -6.43 -3.82
CA PHE A 184 -4.60 -7.71 -3.38
C PHE A 184 -3.97 -8.89 -4.12
N LEU A 185 -3.52 -9.89 -3.35
CA LEU A 185 -3.03 -11.16 -3.87
C LEU A 185 -4.04 -12.27 -3.56
N ASP A 186 -4.74 -12.78 -4.57
CA ASP A 186 -5.76 -13.82 -4.41
C ASP A 186 -5.18 -15.22 -4.57
N ALA A 187 -5.01 -15.93 -3.45
CA ALA A 187 -4.55 -17.32 -3.41
C ALA A 187 -5.68 -18.35 -3.67
N GLY A 188 -6.91 -17.89 -3.96
CA GLY A 188 -8.06 -18.71 -4.27
C GLY A 188 -8.98 -18.97 -3.06
N ASP A 189 -8.40 -19.33 -1.92
CA ASP A 189 -9.12 -19.51 -0.64
C ASP A 189 -9.13 -18.23 0.22
N ARG A 190 -8.10 -17.39 0.07
CA ARG A 190 -7.95 -16.13 0.79
C ARG A 190 -7.26 -15.05 -0.06
N MET A 191 -7.35 -13.81 0.42
CA MET A 191 -6.51 -12.71 -0.06
C MET A 191 -5.48 -12.32 1.01
N TRP A 192 -4.40 -11.75 0.50
CA TRP A 192 -3.43 -10.96 1.25
C TRP A 192 -3.60 -9.50 0.82
#